data_AF-A0A3M1MM59-F1
#
_entry.id   AF-A0A3M1MM59-F1
#
_cell.length_a   1.000
_cell.length_b   1.000
_cell.length_c   1.000
_cell.angle_alpha   90.00
_cell.angle_beta   90.00
_cell.angle_gamma   90.00
#
_symmetry.space_group_name_H-M   'P 1'
#
loop_
_entity.id
_entity.type
_entity.pdbx_description
1 polymer ?
#
loop_
_entity_poly.entity_id
_entity_poly.type
_entity_poly.pdbx_seq_one_letter_code
_entity_poly.pdbx_strand_id
1 'polypeptide(L)'
;ELANQELAEIHLSSEHLVVELKQARERSDRLAGELRNANAKLRELVLRDGLTGLYNHRYFQEMVDHEIERVRRYGGCFSLLMFDLDHFKQVNDRYGHPVGDVVLKNIAETTISAVRASDIVARYGGEEFAVILPHADCAGLRVFAERLRRAIEHLHTDIDGEKLRVTISLGGTTFEAGSSHLDKLTVIDTADRALYQSKALGRNRVTIFPLEGTRRKD
;
A
#
# COMPACT_ATOMS: atom_id res chain seq x y z
N GLU A 1 -0.20 -73.94 -9.62
CA GLU A 1 -1.05 -73.23 -10.61
C GLU A 1 -1.97 -72.21 -9.95
N LEU A 2 -2.82 -72.59 -8.98
CA LEU A 2 -3.69 -71.65 -8.24
C LEU A 2 -2.96 -70.45 -7.63
N ALA A 3 -1.84 -70.69 -6.93
CA ALA A 3 -1.06 -69.60 -6.30
C ALA A 3 -0.48 -68.60 -7.31
N ASN A 4 -0.16 -69.04 -8.54
CA ASN A 4 0.34 -68.13 -9.58
C ASN A 4 -0.79 -67.31 -10.23
N GLN A 5 -2.01 -67.87 -10.29
CA GLN A 5 -3.19 -67.13 -10.76
C GLN A 5 -3.61 -66.06 -9.74
N GLU A 6 -3.66 -66.38 -8.45
CA GLU A 6 -3.94 -65.40 -7.39
C GLU A 6 -2.89 -64.29 -7.35
N LEU A 7 -1.60 -64.62 -7.52
CA LEU A 7 -0.53 -63.62 -7.55
C LEU A 7 -0.69 -62.66 -8.75
N ALA A 8 -1.08 -63.17 -9.91
CA ALA A 8 -1.29 -62.37 -11.12
C ALA A 8 -2.50 -61.44 -10.97
N GLU A 9 -3.60 -61.90 -10.36
CA GLU A 9 -4.76 -61.05 -10.07
C GLU A 9 -4.43 -59.94 -9.06
N ILE A 10 -3.68 -60.25 -8.00
CA ILE A 10 -3.22 -59.26 -7.01
C ILE A 10 -2.30 -58.22 -7.67
N HIS A 11 -1.39 -58.66 -8.54
CA HIS A 11 -0.48 -57.75 -9.23
C HIS A 11 -1.23 -56.79 -10.17
N LEU A 12 -2.17 -57.31 -10.97
CA LEU A 12 -2.99 -56.51 -11.87
C LEU A 12 -3.88 -55.51 -11.10
N SER A 13 -4.44 -55.93 -9.97
CA SER A 13 -5.21 -55.06 -9.06
C SER A 13 -4.34 -53.97 -8.44
N SER A 14 -3.12 -54.31 -8.04
CA SER A 14 -2.16 -53.36 -7.47
C SER A 14 -1.71 -52.31 -8.50
N GLU A 15 -1.46 -52.71 -9.75
CA GLU A 15 -1.14 -51.78 -10.84
C GLU A 15 -2.29 -50.81 -11.12
N HIS A 16 -3.54 -51.30 -11.12
CA HIS A 16 -4.72 -50.46 -11.31
C HIS A 16 -4.86 -49.41 -10.19
N LEU A 17 -4.70 -49.84 -8.94
CA LEU A 17 -4.72 -48.97 -7.76
C LEU A 17 -3.63 -47.88 -7.83
N VAL A 18 -2.42 -48.22 -8.29
CA VAL A 18 -1.32 -47.24 -8.45
C VAL A 18 -1.68 -46.17 -9.48
N VAL A 19 -2.31 -46.54 -10.59
CA VAL A 19 -2.75 -45.59 -11.62
C VAL A 19 -3.85 -44.68 -11.09
N GLU A 20 -4.86 -45.21 -10.39
CA GLU A 20 -5.92 -44.40 -9.76
C GLU A 20 -5.35 -43.43 -8.73
N LEU A 21 -4.43 -43.88 -7.88
CA LEU A 21 -3.80 -43.06 -6.85
C LEU A 21 -2.97 -41.92 -7.46
N LYS A 22 -2.28 -42.19 -8.58
CA LYS A 22 -1.54 -41.19 -9.34
C LYS A 22 -2.48 -40.13 -9.95
N GLN A 23 -3.58 -40.55 -10.57
CA GLN A 23 -4.58 -39.62 -11.14
C GLN A 23 -5.28 -38.80 -10.05
N ALA A 24 -5.61 -39.41 -8.91
CA ALA A 24 -6.19 -38.71 -7.77
C ALA A 24 -5.23 -37.66 -7.20
N ARG A 25 -3.93 -37.99 -7.09
CA ARG A 25 -2.89 -37.04 -6.67
C ARG A 25 -2.74 -35.87 -7.64
N GLU A 26 -2.66 -36.13 -8.94
CA GLU A 26 -2.55 -35.08 -9.96
C GLU A 26 -3.77 -34.13 -9.95
N ARG A 27 -4.99 -34.67 -9.75
CA ARG A 27 -6.20 -33.85 -9.54
C ARG A 27 -6.12 -33.02 -8.26
N SER A 28 -5.66 -33.61 -7.16
CA SER A 28 -5.50 -32.91 -5.89
C SER A 28 -4.51 -31.75 -6.00
N ASP A 29 -3.36 -31.98 -6.64
CA ASP A 29 -2.32 -30.95 -6.85
C ASP A 29 -2.84 -29.80 -7.73
N ARG A 30 -3.61 -30.11 -8.79
CA ARG A 30 -4.24 -29.10 -9.65
C ARG A 30 -5.25 -28.25 -8.86
N LEU A 31 -6.16 -28.89 -8.13
CA LEU A 31 -7.16 -28.20 -7.31
C LEU A 31 -6.49 -27.34 -6.21
N ALA A 32 -5.43 -27.84 -5.58
CA ALA A 32 -4.65 -27.07 -4.60
C ALA A 32 -3.95 -25.87 -5.23
N GLY A 33 -3.51 -25.98 -6.49
CA GLY A 33 -3.00 -24.84 -7.28
C GLY A 33 -4.08 -23.80 -7.56
N GLU A 34 -5.24 -24.23 -8.04
CA GLU A 34 -6.39 -23.37 -8.32
C GLU A 34 -6.88 -22.65 -7.05
N LEU A 35 -6.99 -23.36 -5.94
CA LEU A 35 -7.38 -22.79 -4.65
C LEU A 35 -6.37 -21.76 -4.13
N ARG A 36 -5.06 -22.01 -4.34
CA ARG A 36 -4.01 -21.03 -3.99
C ARG A 36 -4.12 -19.77 -4.85
N ASN A 37 -4.31 -19.92 -6.16
CA ASN A 37 -4.47 -18.79 -7.07
C ASN A 37 -5.74 -17.98 -6.78
N ALA A 38 -6.86 -18.66 -6.50
CA ALA A 38 -8.11 -18.03 -6.10
C ALA A 38 -7.95 -17.26 -4.78
N ASN A 39 -7.31 -17.86 -3.78
CA ASN A 39 -7.00 -17.18 -2.52
C ASN A 39 -6.08 -15.97 -2.69
N ALA A 40 -5.07 -16.05 -3.56
CA ALA A 40 -4.18 -14.93 -3.84
C ALA A 40 -4.95 -13.75 -4.47
N LYS A 41 -5.79 -14.02 -5.48
CA LYS A 41 -6.65 -13.01 -6.09
C LYS A 41 -7.65 -12.41 -5.11
N LEU A 42 -8.27 -13.24 -4.27
CA LEU A 42 -9.17 -12.76 -3.22
C LEU A 42 -8.44 -11.85 -2.23
N ARG A 43 -7.21 -12.20 -1.83
CA ARG A 43 -6.38 -11.35 -0.98
C ARG A 43 -6.05 -10.02 -1.65
N GLU A 44 -5.66 -10.02 -2.92
CA GLU A 44 -5.39 -8.76 -3.63
C GLU A 44 -6.63 -7.86 -3.68
N LEU A 45 -7.81 -8.41 -3.96
CA LEU A 45 -9.07 -7.63 -3.98
C LEU A 45 -9.42 -7.03 -2.61
N VAL A 46 -9.07 -7.70 -1.52
CA VAL A 46 -9.34 -7.22 -0.16
C VAL A 46 -8.35 -6.14 0.29
N LEU A 47 -7.14 -6.12 -0.26
CA LEU A 47 -6.04 -5.27 0.18
C LEU A 47 -5.79 -4.06 -0.73
N ARG A 48 -6.31 -4.07 -1.96
CA ARG A 48 -6.07 -3.01 -2.95
C ARG A 48 -7.26 -2.07 -3.12
N ASP A 49 -6.97 -0.83 -3.52
CA ASP A 49 -7.96 0.14 -4.00
C ASP A 49 -8.33 -0.15 -5.45
N GLY A 50 -9.64 -0.22 -5.74
CA GLY A 50 -10.15 -0.63 -7.04
C GLY A 50 -9.88 0.35 -8.19
N LEU A 51 -9.60 1.63 -7.89
CA LEU A 51 -9.32 2.63 -8.91
C LEU A 51 -7.83 2.72 -9.25
N THR A 52 -6.99 2.77 -8.23
CA THR A 52 -5.56 3.09 -8.36
C THR A 52 -4.65 1.85 -8.28
N GLY A 53 -5.15 0.71 -7.80
CA GLY A 53 -4.34 -0.48 -7.56
C GLY A 53 -3.33 -0.35 -6.40
N LEU A 54 -3.32 0.78 -5.70
CA LEU A 54 -2.56 0.96 -4.46
C LEU A 54 -3.12 0.10 -3.34
N TYR A 55 -2.39 -0.01 -2.24
CA TYR A 55 -2.98 -0.57 -1.03
C TYR A 55 -4.13 0.30 -0.54
N ASN A 56 -5.14 -0.31 0.06
CA ASN A 56 -6.26 0.43 0.62
C ASN A 56 -5.99 0.87 2.06
N HIS A 57 -6.90 1.69 2.58
CA HIS A 57 -6.85 2.18 3.95
C HIS A 57 -6.66 1.07 5.00
N ARG A 58 -7.34 -0.08 4.85
CA ARG A 58 -7.22 -1.18 5.83
C ARG A 58 -5.80 -1.73 5.88
N TYR A 59 -5.21 -2.02 4.73
CA TYR A 59 -3.84 -2.52 4.68
C TYR A 59 -2.83 -1.48 5.19
N PHE A 60 -3.03 -0.21 4.86
CA PHE A 60 -2.22 0.88 5.43
C PHE A 60 -2.22 0.85 6.97
N GLN A 61 -3.40 0.73 7.58
CA GLN A 61 -3.55 0.67 9.03
C GLN A 61 -2.75 -0.50 9.62
N GLU A 62 -2.87 -1.69 9.04
CA GLU A 62 -2.13 -2.89 9.47
C GLU A 62 -0.61 -2.69 9.35
N MET A 63 -0.14 -2.09 8.27
CA MET A 63 1.29 -1.89 8.03
C MET A 63 1.93 -0.85 8.96
N VAL A 64 1.19 0.17 9.39
CA VAL A 64 1.68 1.09 10.43
C VAL A 64 1.87 0.35 11.75
N ASP A 65 0.94 -0.53 12.14
CA ASP A 65 1.10 -1.35 13.35
C ASP A 65 2.34 -2.25 13.24
N HIS A 66 2.52 -2.91 12.10
CA HIS A 66 3.70 -3.74 11.84
C HIS A 66 5.02 -2.96 11.94
N GLU A 67 5.09 -1.75 11.38
CA GLU A 67 6.31 -0.94 11.42
C GLU A 67 6.62 -0.41 12.83
N ILE A 68 5.59 -0.06 13.61
CA ILE A 68 5.75 0.31 15.02
C ILE A 68 6.31 -0.88 15.81
N GLU A 69 5.75 -2.08 15.65
CA GLU A 69 6.26 -3.29 16.30
C GLU A 69 7.69 -3.62 15.87
N ARG A 70 8.00 -3.48 14.58
CA ARG A 70 9.35 -3.69 14.03
C ARG A 70 10.36 -2.75 14.70
N VAL A 71 10.07 -1.45 14.76
CA VAL A 71 10.96 -0.47 15.39
C VAL A 71 11.06 -0.69 16.89
N ARG A 72 9.97 -1.06 17.58
CA ARG A 72 10.01 -1.41 19.01
C ARG A 72 10.91 -2.61 19.29
N ARG A 73 10.89 -3.62 18.41
CA ARG A 73 11.64 -4.87 18.61
C ARG A 73 13.11 -4.75 18.22
N TYR A 74 13.40 -4.07 17.12
CA TYR A 74 14.73 -4.07 16.50
C TYR A 74 15.41 -2.70 16.50
N GLY A 75 14.74 -1.66 17.02
CA GLY A 75 15.21 -0.28 16.94
C GLY A 75 15.07 0.33 15.54
N GLY A 76 15.76 1.45 15.32
CA GLY A 76 15.70 2.21 14.07
C GLY A 76 14.50 3.15 14.00
N CYS A 77 13.98 3.35 12.79
CA CYS A 77 12.91 4.27 12.50
C CYS A 77 12.08 3.87 11.27
N PHE A 78 10.93 4.50 11.13
CA PHE A 78 10.20 4.63 9.87
C PHE A 78 9.57 6.02 9.81
N SER A 79 9.31 6.50 8.59
CA SER A 79 8.58 7.74 8.41
C SER A 79 7.20 7.49 7.80
N LEU A 80 6.24 8.31 8.21
CA LEU A 80 4.90 8.35 7.64
C LEU A 80 4.74 9.68 6.88
N LEU A 81 4.26 9.59 5.65
CA LEU A 81 3.86 10.72 4.82
C LEU A 81 2.39 10.55 4.44
N MET A 82 1.59 11.59 4.61
CA MET A 82 0.24 11.69 4.09
C MET A 82 0.18 12.88 3.13
N PHE A 83 -0.56 12.75 2.04
CA PHE A 83 -0.73 13.84 1.09
C PHE A 83 -2.10 13.81 0.42
N ASP A 84 -2.47 14.95 -0.12
CA ASP A 84 -3.79 15.20 -0.70
C ASP A 84 -3.66 16.12 -1.91
N LEU A 85 -4.51 15.90 -2.91
CA LEU A 85 -4.54 16.68 -4.14
C LEU A 85 -5.17 18.05 -3.90
N ASP A 86 -4.39 19.10 -4.15
CA ASP A 86 -4.86 20.47 -3.99
C ASP A 86 -5.97 20.79 -4.98
N HIS A 87 -7.09 21.31 -4.47
CA HIS A 87 -8.23 21.74 -5.27
C HIS A 87 -8.86 20.63 -6.14
N PHE A 88 -8.74 19.35 -5.76
CA PHE A 88 -9.25 18.24 -6.56
C PHE A 88 -10.76 18.30 -6.82
N LYS A 89 -11.54 18.80 -5.86
CA LYS A 89 -12.97 19.09 -6.08
C LYS A 89 -13.21 20.00 -7.30
N GLN A 90 -12.39 21.03 -7.50
CA GLN A 90 -12.52 21.94 -8.65
C GLN A 90 -12.21 21.22 -9.98
N VAL A 91 -11.28 20.26 -9.96
CA VAL A 91 -11.01 19.41 -11.12
C VAL A 91 -12.24 18.58 -11.47
N ASN A 92 -12.86 17.93 -10.48
CA ASN A 92 -14.10 17.16 -10.70
C ASN A 92 -15.26 18.04 -11.16
N ASP A 93 -15.45 19.20 -10.54
CA ASP A 93 -16.52 20.13 -10.89
C ASP A 93 -16.35 20.69 -12.32
N ARG A 94 -15.11 20.85 -12.79
CA ARG A 94 -14.80 21.40 -14.11
C ARG A 94 -14.79 20.35 -15.23
N TYR A 95 -14.20 19.18 -14.98
CA TYR A 95 -13.92 18.18 -16.01
C TYR A 95 -14.70 16.87 -15.82
N GLY A 96 -15.42 16.73 -14.71
CA GLY A 96 -16.16 15.52 -14.34
C GLY A 96 -15.31 14.45 -13.66
N HIS A 97 -15.99 13.55 -12.95
CA HIS A 97 -15.36 12.44 -12.23
C HIS A 97 -14.47 11.52 -13.09
N PRO A 98 -14.80 11.19 -14.35
CA PRO A 98 -13.91 10.35 -15.17
C PRO A 98 -12.51 10.94 -15.35
N VAL A 99 -12.41 12.27 -15.46
CA VAL A 99 -11.11 12.96 -15.54
C VAL A 99 -10.42 12.95 -14.18
N GLY A 100 -11.15 13.19 -13.09
CA GLY A 100 -10.60 13.06 -11.75
C GLY A 100 -10.01 11.68 -11.48
N ASP A 101 -10.68 10.63 -11.94
CA ASP A 101 -10.20 9.24 -11.84
C ASP A 101 -8.88 9.02 -12.58
N VAL A 102 -8.71 9.62 -13.77
CA VAL A 102 -7.45 9.59 -14.53
C VAL A 102 -6.34 10.32 -13.76
N VAL A 103 -6.65 11.50 -13.21
CA VAL A 103 -5.69 12.26 -12.39
C VAL A 103 -5.23 11.42 -11.20
N LEU A 104 -6.15 10.78 -10.47
CA LEU A 104 -5.82 9.92 -9.32
C LEU A 104 -4.92 8.73 -9.71
N LYS A 105 -5.18 8.11 -10.86
CA LYS A 105 -4.32 7.04 -11.40
C LYS A 105 -2.93 7.54 -11.74
N ASN A 106 -2.81 8.69 -12.40
CA ASN A 106 -1.51 9.26 -12.74
C ASN A 106 -0.70 9.62 -11.48
N ILE A 107 -1.36 10.12 -10.44
CA ILE A 107 -0.71 10.39 -9.13
C ILE A 107 -0.25 9.09 -8.47
N ALA A 108 -1.08 8.04 -8.50
CA ALA A 108 -0.71 6.73 -7.96
C ALA A 108 0.53 6.15 -8.67
N GLU A 109 0.55 6.16 -9.99
CA GLU A 109 1.68 5.69 -10.81
C GLU A 109 2.95 6.51 -10.56
N THR A 110 2.82 7.84 -10.51
CA THR A 110 3.94 8.74 -10.19
C THR A 110 4.50 8.43 -8.80
N THR A 111 3.63 8.18 -7.82
CA THR A 111 4.04 7.84 -6.46
C THR A 111 4.75 6.48 -6.41
N ILE A 112 4.22 5.45 -7.09
CA ILE A 112 4.86 4.13 -7.20
C ILE A 112 6.25 4.26 -7.81
N SER A 113 6.41 5.06 -8.87
CA SER A 113 7.70 5.23 -9.55
C SER A 113 8.76 5.93 -8.67
N ALA A 114 8.32 6.67 -7.65
CA ALA A 114 9.18 7.46 -6.78
C ALA A 114 9.66 6.70 -5.53
N VAL A 115 9.01 5.58 -5.18
CA VAL A 115 9.29 4.82 -3.96
C VAL A 115 10.20 3.62 -4.19
N ARG A 116 10.77 3.08 -3.11
CA ARG A 116 11.54 1.83 -3.11
C ARG A 116 10.58 0.63 -2.99
N ALA A 117 11.06 -0.56 -3.32
CA ALA A 117 10.28 -1.79 -3.20
C ALA A 117 9.82 -2.11 -1.75
N SER A 118 10.54 -1.61 -0.75
CA SER A 118 10.19 -1.75 0.68
C SER A 118 9.10 -0.79 1.15
N ASP A 119 8.88 0.29 0.41
CA ASP A 119 7.98 1.36 0.81
C ASP A 119 6.55 0.98 0.48
N ILE A 120 5.61 1.47 1.27
CA ILE A 120 4.20 1.07 1.16
C ILE A 120 3.40 2.28 0.76
N VAL A 121 2.75 2.21 -0.40
CA VAL A 121 1.91 3.28 -0.93
C VAL A 121 0.45 2.84 -0.86
N ALA A 122 -0.38 3.66 -0.23
CA ALA A 122 -1.79 3.41 -0.05
C ALA A 122 -2.65 4.60 -0.45
N ARG A 123 -3.84 4.32 -0.97
CA ARG A 123 -4.92 5.30 -1.06
C ARG A 123 -5.68 5.29 0.26
N TYR A 124 -5.52 6.35 1.03
CA TYR A 124 -6.06 6.49 2.38
C TYR A 124 -7.55 6.86 2.36
N GLY A 125 -7.93 7.72 1.42
CA GLY A 125 -9.27 8.28 1.24
C GLY A 125 -9.44 8.79 -0.19
N GLY A 126 -10.62 9.34 -0.52
CA GLY A 126 -10.99 9.71 -1.91
C GLY A 126 -9.85 10.34 -2.73
N GLU A 127 -9.29 11.46 -2.26
CA GLU A 127 -8.14 12.15 -2.86
C GLU A 127 -6.88 12.12 -1.98
N GLU A 128 -6.89 11.28 -0.95
CA GLU A 128 -5.86 11.21 0.09
C GLU A 128 -5.01 9.95 -0.07
N PHE A 129 -3.70 10.11 0.06
CA PHE A 129 -2.71 9.07 -0.11
C PHE A 129 -1.78 9.04 1.11
N ALA A 130 -1.21 7.86 1.37
CA ALA A 130 -0.25 7.66 2.43
C ALA A 130 0.95 6.84 1.94
N VAL A 131 2.13 7.17 2.44
CA VAL A 131 3.38 6.44 2.18
C VAL A 131 4.05 6.12 3.51
N ILE A 132 4.34 4.84 3.72
CA ILE A 132 5.18 4.37 4.83
C ILE A 132 6.58 4.11 4.27
N LEU A 133 7.59 4.71 4.89
CA LEU A 133 8.99 4.64 4.48
C LEU A 133 9.79 3.92 5.58
N PRO A 134 9.92 2.59 5.53
CA PRO A 134 10.77 1.86 6.46
C PRO A 134 12.21 2.35 6.41
N HIS A 135 12.85 2.50 7.57
CA HIS A 135 14.24 2.94 7.68
C HIS A 135 14.53 4.33 7.09
N ALA A 136 13.52 5.18 6.93
CA ALA A 136 13.70 6.59 6.65
C ALA A 136 13.67 7.38 7.96
N ASP A 137 14.67 8.24 8.14
CA ASP A 137 14.68 9.26 9.19
C ASP A 137 14.00 10.55 8.69
N CYS A 138 13.91 11.55 9.57
CA CYS A 138 13.28 12.83 9.24
C CYS A 138 13.93 13.55 8.04
N ALA A 139 15.25 13.40 7.85
CA ALA A 139 15.95 13.97 6.71
C ALA A 139 15.57 13.24 5.40
N GLY A 140 15.57 11.91 5.42
CA GLY A 140 15.14 11.06 4.32
C GLY A 140 13.69 11.32 3.92
N LEU A 141 12.78 11.43 4.89
CA LEU A 141 11.39 11.81 4.67
C LEU A 141 11.28 13.16 3.96
N ARG A 142 12.03 14.17 4.40
CA ARG A 142 11.98 15.52 3.82
C ARG A 142 12.43 15.54 2.37
N VAL A 143 13.53 14.84 2.07
CA VAL A 143 14.05 14.71 0.71
C VAL A 143 13.06 13.97 -0.19
N PHE A 144 12.50 12.85 0.29
CA PHE A 144 11.51 12.09 -0.47
C PHE A 144 10.24 12.90 -0.73
N ALA A 145 9.68 13.54 0.29
CA ALA A 145 8.45 14.31 0.19
C ALA A 145 8.58 15.48 -0.79
N GLU A 146 9.70 16.22 -0.76
CA GLU A 146 9.93 17.32 -1.70
C GLU A 146 10.15 16.83 -3.13
N ARG A 147 10.83 15.68 -3.30
CA ARG A 147 10.97 15.04 -4.62
C ARG A 147 9.62 14.64 -5.20
N LEU A 148 8.77 14.00 -4.38
CA LEU A 148 7.43 13.58 -4.79
C LEU A 148 6.55 14.79 -5.13
N ARG A 149 6.57 15.84 -4.29
CA ARG A 149 5.84 17.10 -4.53
C ARG A 149 6.20 17.69 -5.87
N ARG A 150 7.50 17.82 -6.18
CA ARG A 150 7.97 18.36 -7.46
C ARG A 150 7.58 17.48 -8.63
N ALA A 151 7.71 16.16 -8.50
CA ALA A 151 7.33 15.24 -9.58
C ALA A 151 5.85 15.41 -9.96
N ILE A 152 4.97 15.54 -8.97
CA ILE A 152 3.53 15.74 -9.18
C ILE A 152 3.22 17.15 -9.69
N GLU A 153 3.87 18.20 -9.17
CA GLU A 153 3.72 19.57 -9.68
C GLU A 153 4.04 19.69 -11.18
N HIS A 154 4.97 18.88 -11.67
CA HIS A 154 5.37 18.85 -13.08
C HIS A 154 4.59 17.82 -13.92
N LEU A 155 3.71 17.03 -13.31
CA LEU A 155 2.88 16.05 -14.01
C LEU A 155 1.81 16.77 -14.84
N HIS A 156 1.64 16.33 -16.08
CA HIS A 156 0.55 16.75 -16.96
C HIS A 156 -0.39 15.59 -17.19
N THR A 157 -1.69 15.82 -17.00
CA THR A 157 -2.73 14.92 -17.47
C THR A 157 -3.30 15.51 -18.75
N ASP A 158 -3.13 14.82 -19.87
CA ASP A 158 -3.70 15.23 -21.16
C ASP A 158 -5.20 14.91 -21.19
N ILE A 159 -6.01 15.93 -21.49
CA ILE A 159 -7.47 15.84 -21.59
C ILE A 159 -7.88 16.52 -22.90
N ASP A 160 -8.24 15.73 -23.91
CA ASP A 160 -8.70 16.24 -25.22
C ASP A 160 -7.79 17.33 -25.84
N GLY A 161 -6.47 17.22 -25.60
CA GLY A 161 -5.45 18.15 -26.09
C GLY A 161 -5.11 19.31 -25.13
N GLU A 162 -5.80 19.45 -24.00
CA GLU A 162 -5.46 20.36 -22.90
C GLU A 162 -4.56 19.66 -21.87
N LYS A 163 -3.60 20.40 -21.30
CA LYS A 163 -2.73 19.91 -20.22
C LYS A 163 -3.21 20.36 -18.86
N LEU A 164 -3.84 19.46 -18.11
CA LEU A 164 -4.20 19.70 -16.71
C LEU A 164 -3.00 19.47 -15.79
N ARG A 165 -2.76 20.45 -14.90
CA ARG A 165 -1.78 20.34 -13.81
C ARG A 165 -2.51 20.36 -12.48
N VAL A 166 -2.00 19.54 -11.56
CA VAL A 166 -2.44 19.52 -10.16
C VAL A 166 -1.22 19.59 -9.25
N THR A 167 -1.41 20.10 -8.04
CA THR A 167 -0.37 20.08 -6.99
C THR A 167 -0.85 19.23 -5.83
N ILE A 168 0.06 18.87 -4.94
CA ILE A 168 -0.26 18.16 -3.71
C ILE A 168 0.30 18.90 -2.49
N SER A 169 -0.44 18.82 -1.40
CA SER A 169 0.03 19.20 -0.07
C SER A 169 0.45 17.93 0.68
N LEU A 170 1.55 17.99 1.43
CA LEU A 170 2.10 16.83 2.13
C LEU A 170 2.36 17.15 3.60
N GLY A 171 2.07 16.17 4.46
CA GLY A 171 2.33 16.18 5.89
C GLY A 171 3.03 14.89 6.31
N GLY A 172 4.05 14.98 7.16
CA GLY A 172 4.72 13.78 7.62
C GLY A 172 5.31 13.86 9.01
N THR A 173 5.67 12.70 9.52
CA THR A 173 6.34 12.52 10.81
C THR A 173 7.25 11.30 10.76
N THR A 174 8.16 11.18 11.73
CA THR A 174 9.06 10.03 11.84
C THR A 174 8.89 9.39 13.20
N PHE A 175 8.66 8.08 13.20
CA PHE A 175 8.63 7.26 14.40
C PHE A 175 10.01 6.63 14.60
N GLU A 176 10.60 6.89 15.76
CA GLU A 176 11.94 6.41 16.12
C GLU A 176 11.86 5.52 17.37
N ALA A 177 12.90 4.73 17.62
CA ALA A 177 12.97 3.86 18.80
C ALA A 177 12.73 4.59 20.14
N GLY A 178 13.13 5.87 20.24
CA GLY A 178 12.87 6.73 21.40
C GLY A 178 11.39 7.08 21.62
N SER A 179 10.56 6.98 20.57
CA SER A 179 9.12 7.23 20.59
C SER A 179 8.30 5.97 20.85
N SER A 180 8.93 4.88 21.31
CA SER A 180 8.31 3.55 21.47
C SER A 180 7.05 3.52 22.34
N HIS A 181 6.89 4.47 23.26
CA HIS A 181 5.73 4.63 24.13
C HIS A 181 4.49 5.22 23.40
N LEU A 182 4.67 5.80 22.22
CA LEU A 182 3.60 6.39 21.43
C LEU A 182 2.88 5.32 20.63
N ASP A 183 1.58 5.55 20.42
CA ASP A 183 0.71 4.66 19.68
C ASP A 183 0.56 5.09 18.21
N LYS A 184 -0.04 4.21 17.43
CA LYS A 184 -0.35 4.42 16.02
C LYS A 184 -1.20 5.66 15.77
N LEU A 185 -2.17 5.94 16.63
CA LEU A 185 -3.04 7.10 16.51
C LEU A 185 -2.23 8.40 16.56
N THR A 186 -1.26 8.49 17.48
CA THR A 186 -0.37 9.65 17.60
C THR A 186 0.46 9.87 16.33
N VAL A 187 0.95 8.79 15.71
CA VAL A 187 1.73 8.87 14.46
C VAL A 187 0.88 9.42 13.31
N ILE A 188 -0.32 8.86 13.12
CA ILE A 188 -1.22 9.25 12.04
C ILE A 188 -1.73 10.70 12.27
N ASP A 189 -2.16 11.04 13.48
CA ASP A 189 -2.61 12.40 13.83
C ASP A 189 -1.52 13.44 13.60
N THR A 190 -0.27 13.13 13.94
CA THR A 190 0.85 14.05 13.72
C THR A 190 1.11 14.30 12.23
N ALA A 191 1.04 13.25 11.40
CA ALA A 191 1.18 13.40 9.95
C ALA A 191 -0.01 14.18 9.33
N ASP A 192 -1.22 13.90 9.78
CA ASP A 192 -2.44 14.59 9.34
C ASP A 192 -2.42 16.08 9.72
N ARG A 193 -2.04 16.42 10.97
CA ARG A 193 -1.87 17.81 11.40
C ARG A 193 -0.80 18.55 10.60
N ALA A 194 0.28 17.87 10.23
CA ALA A 194 1.29 18.43 9.33
C ALA A 194 0.70 18.69 7.94
N LEU A 195 -0.11 17.77 7.40
CA LEU A 195 -0.77 17.92 6.10
C LEU A 195 -1.76 19.09 6.12
N TYR A 196 -2.56 19.20 7.19
CA TYR A 196 -3.44 20.32 7.42
C TYR A 196 -2.67 21.65 7.41
N GLN A 197 -1.50 21.72 8.08
CA GLN A 197 -0.68 22.92 8.04
C GLN A 197 -0.17 23.24 6.62
N SER A 198 0.21 22.22 5.84
CA SER A 198 0.57 22.42 4.43
C SER A 198 -0.55 23.06 3.63
N LYS A 199 -1.79 22.55 3.79
CA LYS A 199 -2.98 23.13 3.14
C LYS A 199 -3.25 24.56 3.62
N ALA A 200 -3.14 24.82 4.92
CA ALA A 200 -3.43 26.13 5.53
C ALA A 200 -2.41 27.21 5.14
N LEU A 201 -1.13 26.85 4.96
CA LEU A 201 -0.09 27.83 4.64
C LEU A 201 0.04 28.15 3.16
N GLY A 202 -0.88 27.67 2.31
CA GLY A 202 -0.93 28.01 0.88
C GLY A 202 -0.67 26.85 -0.06
N ARG A 203 -0.81 25.61 0.41
CA ARG A 203 -0.74 24.38 -0.40
C ARG A 203 0.60 24.16 -1.11
N ASN A 204 0.67 23.14 -1.98
CA ASN A 204 1.85 22.77 -2.78
C ASN A 204 3.15 22.81 -1.96
N ARG A 205 3.15 22.13 -0.81
CA ARG A 205 4.27 22.16 0.13
C ARG A 205 4.33 20.93 1.01
N VAL A 206 5.50 20.77 1.63
CA VAL A 206 5.78 19.74 2.62
C VAL A 206 5.88 20.38 3.99
N THR A 207 5.15 19.81 4.97
CA THR A 207 5.32 20.11 6.39
C THR A 207 5.67 18.81 7.11
N ILE A 208 6.64 18.86 8.01
CA ILE A 208 7.03 17.71 8.82
C ILE A 208 7.01 18.14 10.27
N PHE A 209 6.27 17.38 11.08
CA PHE A 209 6.23 17.58 12.52
C PHE A 209 7.09 16.55 13.25
N PRO A 210 7.77 16.95 14.33
CA PRO A 210 8.37 16.00 15.24
C PRO A 210 7.25 15.17 15.88
N LEU A 211 7.53 13.89 16.10
CA LEU A 211 6.61 13.02 16.82
C LEU A 211 6.76 13.28 18.32
N GLU A 212 5.97 14.23 18.83
CA GLU A 212 5.90 14.57 20.25
C GLU A 212 4.71 13.86 20.88
N GLY A 213 4.93 13.17 22.01
CA GLY A 213 3.83 12.70 22.84
C GLY A 213 2.98 13.88 23.28
N THR A 214 1.65 13.75 23.18
CA THR A 214 0.75 14.72 23.80
C THR A 214 1.10 14.78 25.28
N ARG A 215 1.78 15.85 25.71
CA ARG A 215 1.69 16.27 27.11
C ARG A 215 0.20 16.58 27.31
N ARG A 216 -0.53 15.65 27.91
CA ARG A 216 -1.82 15.99 28.53
C ARG A 216 -1.53 17.22 29.38
N LYS A 217 -2.17 18.33 29.02
CA LYS A 217 -2.23 19.46 29.94
C LYS A 217 -3.01 18.94 31.14
N ASP A 218 -2.32 18.75 32.24
CA ASP A 218 -2.93 18.61 33.57
C ASP A 218 -3.78 19.86 33.87
#